data_AF-A0A842CJJ1-F1
#
_entry.id   AF-A0A842CJJ1-F1
#
_cell.length_a   1.000
_cell.length_b   1.000
_cell.length_c   1.000
_cell.angle_alpha   90.00
_cell.angle_beta   90.00
_cell.angle_gamma   90.00
#
_symmetry.space_group_name_H-M   'P 1'
#
loop_
_entity.id
_entity.type
_entity.pdbx_description
1 polymer ?
#
loop_
_entity_poly.entity_id
_entity_poly.type
_entity_poly.pdbx_seq_one_letter_code
_entity_poly.pdbx_strand_id
1 'polypeptide(L)'
;MNTLYYRVSTRTDFETAAREIFDLLLTNQNQFQNYPRFLHVEIDGHINDLGEFDDDMLKLQQEFGEDFLLQFFTKISFPLLTKKNPKKQINDIPNELKIYDLKQNSLLSELQIANYYNTEFILEKDVYRYLEKVANMLKKYEKLDSYKVNIEKENYDEFGLLMYWQSYMKDLIVELFNSFTNGNLISNAAMTRSLIECYVYVSIIKKERSPSLLQDWFLSNLINGTKRYDDNVREVLNINLKELYANYEDLQSRLKKGNTNNWLSTVITKKNITFKDACDYLNEDYLYKDFQEASCFVHGQDIKSKFGPFFSYSSIYGKLYTMMFYVFKSLNLFELSPELKGEIDNLEFELIILGEDYL
;
A
#
# COMPACT_ATOMS: atom_id res chain seq x y z
N MET A 1 -41.24 -31.25 4.68
CA MET A 1 -40.56 -29.94 4.84
C MET A 1 -39.31 -30.24 5.62
N ASN A 2 -38.13 -29.94 5.07
CA ASN A 2 -36.87 -30.36 5.70
C ASN A 2 -36.39 -29.25 6.63
N THR A 3 -36.92 -29.26 7.85
CA THR A 3 -36.64 -28.25 8.88
C THR A 3 -35.58 -28.78 9.83
N LEU A 4 -34.44 -28.12 9.85
CA LEU A 4 -33.35 -28.37 10.78
C LEU A 4 -33.59 -27.54 12.04
N TYR A 5 -33.56 -28.20 13.18
CA TYR A 5 -33.72 -27.58 14.48
C TYR A 5 -32.40 -27.65 15.24
N TYR A 6 -31.94 -26.52 15.75
CA TYR A 6 -30.74 -26.44 16.56
C TYR A 6 -31.01 -25.56 17.78
N ARG A 7 -30.49 -25.95 18.94
CA ARG A 7 -30.69 -25.23 20.20
C ARG A 7 -29.34 -24.93 20.82
N VAL A 8 -29.02 -23.65 20.94
CA VAL A 8 -27.82 -23.17 21.61
C VAL A 8 -28.05 -23.23 23.12
N SER A 9 -27.17 -23.94 23.83
CA SER A 9 -27.20 -24.01 25.29
C SER A 9 -26.39 -22.88 25.91
N THR A 10 -26.62 -22.56 27.18
CA THR A 10 -25.90 -21.49 27.92
C THR A 10 -24.37 -21.68 28.03
N ARG A 11 -23.85 -22.85 27.65
CA ARG A 11 -22.41 -23.18 27.66
C ARG A 11 -21.80 -23.22 26.26
N THR A 12 -22.60 -22.96 25.23
CA THR A 12 -22.19 -23.08 23.84
C THR A 12 -21.73 -21.70 23.35
N ASP A 13 -20.45 -21.58 23.01
CA ASP A 13 -19.91 -20.37 22.39
C ASP A 13 -20.27 -20.27 20.90
N PHE A 14 -19.93 -19.13 20.29
CA PHE A 14 -20.17 -18.89 18.87
C PHE A 14 -19.58 -20.00 17.98
N GLU A 15 -18.31 -20.38 18.21
CA GLU A 15 -17.60 -21.31 17.32
C GLU A 15 -18.22 -22.71 17.35
N THR A 16 -18.56 -23.19 18.55
CA THR A 16 -19.21 -24.49 18.73
C THR A 16 -20.57 -24.50 18.05
N ALA A 17 -21.39 -23.46 18.28
CA ALA A 17 -22.70 -23.34 17.66
C ALA A 17 -22.61 -23.29 16.12
N ALA A 18 -21.67 -22.51 15.59
CA ALA A 18 -21.49 -22.34 14.14
C ALA A 18 -21.06 -23.66 13.46
N ARG A 19 -20.14 -24.42 14.07
CA ARG A 19 -19.71 -25.74 13.57
C ARG A 19 -20.85 -26.76 13.62
N GLU A 20 -21.58 -26.85 14.72
CA GLU A 20 -22.67 -27.81 14.85
C GLU A 20 -23.81 -27.52 13.85
N ILE A 21 -24.18 -26.25 13.63
CA ILE A 21 -25.16 -25.87 12.62
C ILE A 21 -24.67 -26.25 11.20
N PHE A 22 -23.38 -26.08 10.93
CA PHE A 22 -22.79 -26.43 9.64
C PHE A 22 -22.74 -27.95 9.41
N ASP A 23 -22.40 -28.73 10.43
CA ASP A 23 -22.42 -30.18 10.37
C ASP A 23 -23.84 -30.73 10.16
N LEU A 24 -24.84 -30.08 10.79
CA LEU A 24 -26.25 -30.38 10.53
C LEU A 24 -26.62 -30.09 9.07
N LEU A 25 -26.16 -28.97 8.51
CA LEU A 25 -26.37 -28.63 7.10
C LEU A 25 -25.75 -29.69 6.15
N LEU A 26 -24.51 -30.10 6.40
CA LEU A 26 -23.82 -31.13 5.62
C LEU A 26 -24.51 -32.49 5.69
N THR A 27 -24.81 -32.93 6.91
CA THR A 27 -25.53 -34.19 7.16
C THR A 27 -26.87 -34.20 6.42
N ASN A 28 -27.57 -33.08 6.46
CA ASN A 28 -28.86 -32.94 5.84
C ASN A 28 -28.79 -32.91 4.30
N GLN A 29 -27.79 -32.24 3.71
CA GLN A 29 -27.58 -32.26 2.26
C GLN A 29 -27.22 -33.67 1.75
N ASN A 30 -26.47 -34.44 2.53
CA ASN A 30 -26.15 -35.83 2.22
C ASN A 30 -27.38 -36.75 2.27
N GLN A 31 -28.26 -36.55 3.25
CA GLN A 31 -29.47 -37.36 3.44
C GLN A 31 -30.62 -36.98 2.50
N PHE A 32 -30.81 -35.68 2.23
CA PHE A 32 -31.92 -35.14 1.45
C PHE A 32 -31.40 -34.23 0.35
N GLN A 33 -30.75 -34.85 -0.64
CA GLN A 33 -30.09 -34.13 -1.75
C GLN A 33 -31.03 -33.13 -2.41
N ASN A 34 -30.63 -31.85 -2.37
CA ASN A 34 -31.27 -30.74 -3.09
C ASN A 34 -32.71 -30.40 -2.66
N TYR A 35 -33.23 -30.99 -1.58
CA TYR A 35 -34.55 -30.61 -1.05
C TYR A 35 -34.49 -29.22 -0.38
N PRO A 36 -35.59 -28.44 -0.41
CA PRO A 36 -35.65 -27.15 0.28
C PRO A 36 -35.40 -27.27 1.78
N ARG A 37 -34.36 -26.60 2.29
CA ARG A 37 -33.96 -26.60 3.71
C ARG A 37 -34.47 -25.37 4.45
N PHE A 38 -34.93 -25.57 5.68
CA PHE A 38 -35.38 -24.52 6.59
C PHE A 38 -34.60 -24.65 7.90
N LEU A 39 -33.94 -23.60 8.36
CA LEU A 39 -33.21 -23.62 9.64
C LEU A 39 -34.04 -22.91 10.71
N HIS A 40 -34.17 -23.53 11.88
CA HIS A 40 -34.72 -22.94 13.08
C HIS A 40 -33.73 -23.10 14.24
N VAL A 41 -33.29 -21.97 14.79
CA VAL A 41 -32.33 -21.90 15.89
C VAL A 41 -33.01 -21.26 17.09
N GLU A 42 -32.94 -21.94 18.22
CA GLU A 42 -33.33 -21.40 19.53
C GLU A 42 -32.07 -21.13 20.36
N ILE A 43 -32.06 -20.05 21.13
CA ILE A 43 -30.91 -19.67 21.97
C ILE A 43 -31.39 -19.57 23.41
N ASP A 44 -30.85 -20.43 24.28
CA ASP A 44 -31.12 -20.40 25.71
C ASP A 44 -30.08 -19.55 26.45
N GLY A 45 -30.51 -18.48 27.11
CA GLY A 45 -29.62 -17.60 27.85
C GLY A 45 -28.81 -16.70 26.92
N HIS A 46 -27.50 -16.53 27.20
CA HIS A 46 -26.62 -15.61 26.47
C HIS A 46 -27.11 -14.16 26.50
N ILE A 47 -27.61 -13.72 27.66
CA ILE A 47 -28.12 -12.38 27.85
C ILE A 47 -27.12 -11.61 28.73
N ASN A 48 -26.67 -10.45 28.25
CA ASN A 48 -25.80 -9.54 28.99
C ASN A 48 -26.57 -8.79 30.10
N ASP A 49 -25.85 -8.01 30.93
CA ASP A 49 -26.45 -7.25 32.03
C ASP A 49 -27.51 -6.21 31.60
N LEU A 50 -27.57 -5.90 30.29
CA LEU A 50 -28.54 -4.98 29.69
C LEU A 50 -29.81 -5.69 29.17
N GLY A 51 -29.90 -7.03 29.29
CA GLY A 51 -31.05 -7.79 28.80
C GLY A 51 -30.99 -8.11 27.30
N GLU A 52 -29.85 -7.88 26.64
CA GLU A 52 -29.62 -8.14 25.22
C GLU A 52 -28.77 -9.38 25.01
N PHE A 53 -28.80 -9.98 23.81
CA PHE A 53 -27.90 -11.10 23.51
C PHE A 53 -26.43 -10.67 23.60
N ASP A 54 -25.56 -11.54 24.12
CA ASP A 54 -24.12 -11.32 24.13
C ASP A 54 -23.52 -11.24 22.72
N ASP A 55 -22.30 -10.72 22.63
CA ASP A 55 -21.63 -10.47 21.34
C ASP A 55 -21.51 -11.73 20.47
N ASP A 56 -21.32 -12.90 21.10
CA ASP A 56 -21.25 -14.19 20.43
C ASP A 56 -22.57 -14.57 19.76
N MET A 57 -23.68 -14.44 20.48
CA MET A 57 -25.01 -14.76 19.94
C MET A 57 -25.52 -13.70 18.98
N LEU A 58 -25.06 -12.45 19.09
CA LEU A 58 -25.33 -11.43 18.09
C LEU A 58 -24.61 -11.78 16.77
N LYS A 59 -23.32 -12.14 16.84
CA LYS A 59 -22.50 -12.57 15.71
C LYS A 59 -23.04 -13.84 15.05
N LEU A 60 -23.52 -14.81 15.84
CA LEU A 60 -24.14 -16.03 15.33
C LEU A 60 -25.37 -15.73 14.48
N GLN A 61 -26.22 -14.80 14.92
CA GLN A 61 -27.48 -14.50 14.27
C GLN A 61 -27.31 -13.60 13.05
N GLN A 62 -26.53 -12.52 13.18
CA GLN A 62 -26.40 -11.49 12.15
C GLN A 62 -25.33 -11.83 11.11
N GLU A 63 -24.10 -12.07 11.53
CA GLU A 63 -23.00 -12.32 10.58
C GLU A 63 -23.06 -13.75 10.04
N PHE A 64 -23.01 -14.76 10.93
CA PHE A 64 -22.95 -16.15 10.47
C PHE A 64 -24.29 -16.62 9.90
N GLY A 65 -25.40 -16.31 10.57
CA GLY A 65 -26.74 -16.66 10.12
C GLY A 65 -27.12 -16.00 8.80
N GLU A 66 -27.08 -14.66 8.74
CA GLU A 66 -27.54 -13.91 7.58
C GLU A 66 -26.57 -13.94 6.40
N ASP A 67 -25.30 -13.62 6.65
CA ASP A 67 -24.35 -13.38 5.55
C ASP A 67 -23.76 -14.68 5.03
N PHE A 68 -23.55 -15.68 5.90
CA PHE A 68 -22.95 -16.95 5.51
C PHE A 68 -23.96 -18.08 5.28
N LEU A 69 -24.83 -18.39 6.25
CA LEU A 69 -25.70 -19.57 6.18
C LEU A 69 -26.89 -19.38 5.23
N LEU A 70 -27.47 -18.18 5.13
CA LEU A 70 -28.70 -17.92 4.37
C LEU A 70 -28.65 -18.46 2.93
N GLN A 71 -27.48 -18.40 2.28
CA GLN A 71 -27.30 -18.87 0.91
C GLN A 71 -27.56 -20.38 0.73
N PHE A 72 -27.38 -21.19 1.77
CA PHE A 72 -27.55 -22.65 1.74
C PHE A 72 -28.95 -23.11 2.16
N PHE A 73 -29.78 -22.21 2.69
CA PHE A 73 -31.13 -22.47 3.14
C PHE A 73 -32.17 -21.75 2.29
N THR A 74 -33.40 -22.26 2.27
CA THR A 74 -34.57 -21.54 1.72
C THR A 74 -35.05 -20.45 2.67
N LYS A 75 -34.95 -20.71 3.98
CA LYS A 75 -35.31 -19.77 5.05
C LYS A 75 -34.52 -20.11 6.31
N ILE A 76 -34.09 -19.09 7.02
CA ILE A 76 -33.51 -19.19 8.36
C ILE A 76 -34.42 -18.47 9.37
N SER A 77 -34.41 -18.96 10.61
CA SER A 77 -35.19 -18.44 11.72
C SER A 77 -34.33 -18.53 12.97
N PHE A 78 -33.91 -17.38 13.47
CA PHE A 78 -33.23 -17.13 14.73
C PHE A 78 -34.12 -16.22 15.60
N PRO A 79 -33.85 -16.09 16.91
CA PRO A 79 -34.62 -15.22 17.80
C PRO A 79 -34.70 -13.76 17.32
N LEU A 80 -33.59 -13.19 16.86
CA LEU A 80 -33.52 -11.80 16.36
C LEU A 80 -33.75 -11.67 14.84
N LEU A 81 -33.65 -12.76 14.09
CA LEU A 81 -33.61 -12.73 12.63
C LEU A 81 -34.45 -13.86 12.02
N THR A 82 -35.50 -13.52 11.28
CA THR A 82 -36.18 -14.48 10.41
C THR A 82 -36.16 -13.99 8.97
N LYS A 83 -35.43 -14.70 8.10
CA LYS A 83 -35.21 -14.27 6.71
C LYS A 83 -35.39 -15.40 5.72
N LYS A 84 -36.10 -15.11 4.63
CA LYS A 84 -36.19 -16.01 3.46
C LYS A 84 -35.03 -15.68 2.52
N ASN A 85 -34.39 -16.71 1.98
CA ASN A 85 -33.33 -16.51 1.00
C ASN A 85 -33.93 -15.87 -0.27
N PRO A 86 -33.45 -14.68 -0.69
CA PRO A 86 -33.96 -14.03 -1.89
C PRO A 86 -33.50 -14.73 -3.18
N LYS A 87 -32.46 -15.57 -3.09
CA LYS A 87 -31.91 -16.36 -4.20
C LYS A 87 -32.32 -17.84 -4.05
N LYS A 88 -32.02 -18.65 -5.07
CA LYS A 88 -32.15 -20.10 -4.98
C LYS A 88 -31.11 -20.65 -4.00
N GLN A 89 -31.48 -21.59 -3.15
CA GLN A 89 -30.53 -22.24 -2.23
C GLN A 89 -29.37 -22.87 -3.00
N ILE A 90 -28.15 -22.70 -2.49
CA ILE A 90 -26.95 -23.34 -2.98
C ILE A 90 -26.87 -24.74 -2.35
N ASN A 91 -26.63 -25.75 -3.19
CA ASN A 91 -26.51 -27.14 -2.78
C ASN A 91 -25.07 -27.66 -2.80
N ASP A 92 -24.15 -26.86 -3.36
CA ASP A 92 -22.72 -27.11 -3.32
C ASP A 92 -22.17 -26.51 -2.02
N ILE A 93 -22.01 -27.37 -1.01
CA ILE A 93 -21.65 -26.98 0.36
C ILE A 93 -20.19 -27.36 0.58
N PRO A 94 -19.34 -26.45 1.08
CA PRO A 94 -17.96 -26.79 1.43
C PRO A 94 -17.89 -27.98 2.39
N ASN A 95 -16.89 -28.83 2.23
CA ASN A 95 -16.74 -30.03 3.09
C ASN A 95 -16.42 -29.68 4.55
N GLU A 96 -15.89 -28.49 4.82
CA GLU A 96 -15.45 -28.06 6.14
C GLU A 96 -15.76 -26.58 6.35
N LEU A 97 -16.11 -26.21 7.59
CA LEU A 97 -16.20 -24.83 8.03
C LEU A 97 -14.90 -24.43 8.76
N LYS A 98 -14.26 -23.37 8.27
CA LYS A 98 -13.11 -22.74 8.94
C LYS A 98 -13.52 -21.37 9.46
N ILE A 99 -13.53 -21.23 10.78
CA ILE A 99 -13.81 -19.97 11.49
C ILE A 99 -12.48 -19.39 11.93
N TYR A 100 -12.25 -18.11 11.64
CA TYR A 100 -11.06 -17.38 12.07
C TYR A 100 -11.50 -16.31 13.07
N ASP A 101 -10.98 -16.35 14.29
CA ASP A 101 -11.18 -15.27 15.25
C ASP A 101 -10.08 -14.21 15.07
N LEU A 102 -10.46 -13.05 14.55
CA LEU A 102 -9.54 -11.93 14.32
C LEU A 102 -9.26 -11.13 15.60
N LYS A 103 -9.86 -11.47 16.75
CA LYS A 103 -9.76 -10.70 18.01
C LYS A 103 -9.08 -11.41 19.18
N GLN A 104 -8.85 -12.72 19.15
CA GLN A 104 -8.02 -13.36 20.16
C GLN A 104 -6.53 -13.17 19.85
N ASN A 105 -5.78 -12.89 20.92
CA ASN A 105 -4.31 -12.87 21.05
C ASN A 105 -3.69 -14.18 20.55
N SER A 106 -3.79 -14.45 19.25
CA SER A 106 -2.98 -15.44 18.59
C SER A 106 -1.55 -14.95 18.71
N LEU A 107 -0.69 -15.81 19.27
CA LEU A 107 0.73 -15.73 18.95
C LEU A 107 0.83 -15.46 17.44
N LEU A 108 1.73 -14.57 17.07
CA LEU A 108 2.11 -14.24 15.69
C LEU A 108 2.25 -15.46 14.76
N SER A 109 2.36 -16.67 15.32
CA SER A 109 2.38 -17.97 14.67
C SER A 109 1.07 -18.42 13.99
N GLU A 110 -0.10 -17.89 14.34
CA GLU A 110 -1.38 -18.36 13.75
C GLU A 110 -2.02 -17.41 12.73
N LEU A 111 -1.46 -16.19 12.57
CA LEU A 111 -1.68 -15.33 11.39
C LEU A 111 -0.90 -15.82 10.16
N GLN A 112 -0.61 -17.12 10.10
CA GLN A 112 -0.22 -17.82 8.87
C GLN A 112 -1.43 -17.86 7.93
N ILE A 113 -1.76 -16.72 7.33
CA ILE A 113 -2.12 -16.73 5.92
C ILE A 113 -0.93 -17.39 5.25
N ALA A 114 -1.11 -18.64 4.81
CA ALA A 114 -0.14 -19.46 4.11
C ALA A 114 0.81 -18.61 3.23
N ASN A 115 1.97 -18.34 3.81
CA ASN A 115 3.24 -17.88 3.26
C ASN A 115 3.18 -16.91 2.09
N TYR A 116 3.13 -15.60 2.41
CA TYR A 116 4.00 -14.69 1.70
C TYR A 116 5.34 -14.68 2.44
N TYR A 117 6.42 -15.11 1.78
CA TYR A 117 7.79 -15.11 2.32
C TYR A 117 8.21 -13.77 2.95
N ASN A 118 7.53 -12.66 2.62
CA ASN A 118 7.80 -11.33 3.17
C ASN A 118 7.39 -11.20 4.64
N THR A 119 6.25 -11.75 5.05
CA THR A 119 5.85 -11.67 6.46
C THR A 119 6.74 -12.52 7.34
N GLU A 120 7.24 -13.67 6.86
CA GLU A 120 8.25 -14.44 7.60
C GLU A 120 9.59 -13.69 7.67
N PHE A 121 10.07 -13.15 6.54
CA PHE A 121 11.31 -12.38 6.48
C PHE A 121 11.29 -11.17 7.44
N ILE A 122 10.18 -10.43 7.52
CA ILE A 122 10.03 -9.28 8.42
C ILE A 122 10.11 -9.69 9.90
N LEU A 123 9.73 -10.93 10.22
CA LEU A 123 9.74 -11.46 11.58
C LEU A 123 11.08 -12.05 12.00
N GLU A 124 12.03 -12.20 11.07
CA GLU A 124 13.40 -12.55 11.41
C GLU A 124 13.97 -11.53 12.40
N LYS A 125 14.65 -12.02 13.43
CA LYS A 125 14.96 -11.22 14.64
C LYS A 125 15.79 -9.97 14.33
N ASP A 126 16.77 -10.14 13.45
CA ASP A 126 17.66 -9.12 12.93
C ASP A 126 16.94 -8.15 11.98
N VAL A 127 16.12 -8.66 11.06
CA VAL A 127 15.30 -7.85 10.14
C VAL A 127 14.30 -6.99 10.91
N TYR A 128 13.56 -7.59 11.85
CA TYR A 128 12.60 -6.89 12.71
C TYR A 128 13.29 -5.75 13.48
N ARG A 129 14.44 -6.05 14.09
CA ARG A 129 15.22 -5.06 14.84
C ARG A 129 15.72 -3.92 13.95
N TYR A 130 16.14 -4.23 12.73
CA TYR A 130 16.53 -3.23 11.74
C TYR A 130 15.33 -2.32 11.38
N LEU A 131 14.19 -2.91 11.03
CA LEU A 131 12.96 -2.18 10.68
C LEU A 131 12.45 -1.31 11.84
N GLU A 132 12.55 -1.78 13.08
CA GLU A 132 12.19 -0.99 14.27
C GLU A 132 13.05 0.28 14.39
N LYS A 133 14.37 0.17 14.16
CA LYS A 133 15.25 1.34 14.18
C LYS A 133 14.92 2.32 13.05
N VAL A 134 14.65 1.82 11.84
CA VAL A 134 14.21 2.64 10.71
C VAL A 134 12.91 3.37 11.03
N ALA A 135 11.92 2.67 11.59
CA ALA A 135 10.64 3.27 11.98
C ALA A 135 10.83 4.40 13.01
N ASN A 136 11.72 4.20 13.99
CA ASN A 136 12.05 5.23 14.98
C ASN A 136 12.76 6.44 14.36
N MET A 137 13.68 6.21 13.42
CA MET A 137 14.32 7.28 12.65
C MET A 137 13.30 8.08 11.83
N LEU A 138 12.40 7.39 11.12
CA LEU A 138 11.35 8.04 10.33
C LEU A 138 10.40 8.88 11.19
N LYS A 139 10.01 8.41 12.38
CA LYS A 139 9.22 9.20 13.35
C LYS A 139 9.94 10.47 13.82
N LYS A 140 11.27 10.44 13.94
CA LYS A 140 12.06 11.64 14.27
C LYS A 140 12.10 12.59 13.09
N TYR A 141 12.34 12.07 11.88
CA TYR A 141 12.32 12.85 10.64
C TYR A 141 10.94 13.47 10.39
N GLU A 142 9.86 12.79 10.76
CA GLU A 142 8.49 13.29 10.69
C GLU A 142 8.30 14.59 11.47
N LYS A 143 8.91 14.67 12.64
CA LYS A 143 8.81 15.82 13.55
C LYS A 143 9.75 16.97 13.22
N LEU A 144 10.70 16.77 12.30
CA LEU A 144 11.58 17.85 11.87
C LEU A 144 10.82 18.83 10.99
N ASP A 145 10.72 20.07 11.48
CA ASP A 145 10.31 21.23 10.71
C ASP A 145 11.58 22.00 10.27
N SER A 146 12.24 21.50 9.23
CA SER A 146 13.44 22.14 8.65
C SER A 146 13.09 23.22 7.62
N TYR A 147 11.83 23.68 7.60
CA TYR A 147 11.28 24.56 6.57
C TYR A 147 12.09 25.84 6.36
N LYS A 148 12.43 26.55 7.45
CA LYS A 148 13.17 27.81 7.36
C LYS A 148 14.61 27.64 6.86
N VAL A 149 15.29 26.59 7.32
CA VAL A 149 16.72 26.35 7.00
C VAL A 149 16.89 25.96 5.53
N ASN A 150 15.96 25.18 4.99
CA ASN A 150 16.02 24.75 3.59
C ASN A 150 15.70 25.90 2.62
N ILE A 151 14.71 26.75 2.91
CA ILE A 151 14.37 27.90 2.05
C ILE A 151 15.52 28.91 1.94
N GLU A 152 16.20 29.21 3.04
CA GLU A 152 17.31 30.18 3.04
C GLU A 152 18.51 29.69 2.20
N LYS A 153 18.69 28.37 2.07
CA LYS A 153 19.80 27.76 1.30
C LYS A 153 19.45 27.51 -0.17
N GLU A 154 18.18 27.32 -0.49
CA GLU A 154 17.68 27.16 -1.86
C GLU A 154 17.27 28.50 -2.46
N ASN A 155 18.22 29.45 -2.55
CA ASN A 155 17.99 30.80 -3.06
C ASN A 155 17.51 30.87 -4.52
N TYR A 156 17.51 29.75 -5.25
CA TYR A 156 16.96 29.61 -6.61
C TYR A 156 15.50 29.12 -6.63
N ASP A 157 14.92 28.79 -5.48
CA ASP A 157 13.53 28.35 -5.30
C ASP A 157 12.68 29.45 -4.62
N GLU A 158 12.41 30.52 -5.37
CA GLU A 158 11.66 31.70 -4.89
C GLU A 158 10.28 31.34 -4.32
N PHE A 159 9.65 30.29 -4.84
CA PHE A 159 8.29 29.88 -4.47
C PHE A 159 8.23 28.73 -3.47
N GLY A 160 9.37 28.20 -3.01
CA GLY A 160 9.42 27.06 -2.09
C GLY A 160 8.89 25.75 -2.69
N LEU A 161 8.97 25.56 -4.01
CA LEU A 161 8.48 24.38 -4.72
C LEU A 161 9.20 23.10 -4.29
N LEU A 162 10.50 23.17 -4.02
CA LEU A 162 11.28 22.05 -3.51
C LEU A 162 10.84 21.63 -2.11
N MET A 163 10.31 22.56 -1.31
CA MET A 163 9.76 22.23 0.01
C MET A 163 8.47 21.44 -0.09
N TYR A 164 7.57 21.83 -0.98
CA TYR A 164 6.35 21.04 -1.24
C TYR A 164 6.69 19.65 -1.77
N TRP A 165 7.69 19.56 -2.66
CA TRP A 165 8.16 18.27 -3.15
C TRP A 165 8.82 17.44 -2.03
N GLN A 166 9.61 18.05 -1.15
CA GLN A 166 10.17 17.37 0.03
C GLN A 166 9.06 16.81 0.93
N SER A 167 7.99 17.57 1.18
CA SER A 167 6.85 17.12 1.97
C SER A 167 6.16 15.92 1.33
N TYR A 168 5.93 15.97 0.01
CA TYR A 168 5.39 14.82 -0.73
C TYR A 168 6.29 13.60 -0.62
N MET A 169 7.62 13.77 -0.80
CA MET A 169 8.58 12.66 -0.68
C MET A 169 8.59 12.07 0.72
N LYS A 170 8.42 12.89 1.76
CA LYS A 170 8.32 12.45 3.15
C LYS A 170 7.10 11.56 3.38
N ASP A 171 5.93 11.97 2.90
CA ASP A 171 4.71 11.14 2.96
C ASP A 171 4.88 9.84 2.16
N LEU A 172 5.47 9.94 0.97
CA LEU A 172 5.77 8.79 0.11
C LEU A 172 6.71 7.80 0.81
N ILE A 173 7.75 8.27 1.50
CA ILE A 173 8.71 7.41 2.23
C ILE A 173 8.02 6.66 3.37
N VAL A 174 7.17 7.35 4.15
CA VAL A 174 6.44 6.72 5.26
C VAL A 174 5.47 5.66 4.74
N GLU A 175 4.70 5.97 3.71
CA GLU A 175 3.76 5.01 3.11
C GLU A 175 4.49 3.85 2.43
N LEU A 176 5.62 4.12 1.78
CA LEU A 176 6.48 3.11 1.18
C LEU A 176 7.00 2.11 2.23
N PHE A 177 7.48 2.62 3.37
CA PHE A 177 7.96 1.82 4.48
C PHE A 177 6.82 0.97 5.07
N ASN A 178 5.67 1.58 5.37
CA ASN A 178 4.50 0.86 5.89
C ASN A 178 4.00 -0.21 4.92
N SER A 179 4.02 0.06 3.63
CA SER A 179 3.63 -0.91 2.60
C SER A 179 4.57 -2.11 2.57
N PHE A 180 5.86 -1.91 2.84
CA PHE A 180 6.81 -3.02 2.98
C PHE A 180 6.50 -3.85 4.22
N THR A 181 6.39 -3.20 5.39
CA THR A 181 6.15 -3.88 6.68
C THR A 181 4.82 -4.63 6.72
N ASN A 182 3.80 -4.12 6.02
CA ASN A 182 2.48 -4.75 5.94
C ASN A 182 2.41 -5.87 4.88
N GLY A 183 3.51 -6.19 4.20
CA GLY A 183 3.53 -7.25 3.20
C GLY A 183 3.05 -6.85 1.80
N ASN A 184 2.66 -5.59 1.58
CA ASN A 184 2.15 -5.12 0.29
C ASN A 184 3.30 -4.77 -0.68
N LEU A 185 3.90 -5.82 -1.26
CA LEU A 185 5.05 -5.67 -2.15
C LEU A 185 4.72 -5.00 -3.50
N ILE A 186 3.45 -5.01 -3.93
CA ILE A 186 3.01 -4.35 -5.19
C ILE A 186 3.02 -2.84 -5.02
N SER A 187 2.34 -2.33 -3.99
CA SER A 187 2.36 -0.91 -3.68
C SER A 187 3.77 -0.45 -3.33
N ASN A 188 4.54 -1.28 -2.60
CA ASN A 188 5.94 -1.00 -2.28
C ASN A 188 6.80 -0.81 -3.54
N ALA A 189 6.73 -1.71 -4.52
CA ALA A 189 7.50 -1.56 -5.75
C ALA A 189 7.07 -0.35 -6.59
N ALA A 190 5.76 -0.07 -6.65
CA ALA A 190 5.24 1.10 -7.35
C ALA A 190 5.71 2.41 -6.70
N MET A 191 5.70 2.48 -5.37
CA MET A 191 6.19 3.64 -4.63
C MET A 191 7.72 3.75 -4.66
N THR A 192 8.45 2.63 -4.64
CA THR A 192 9.92 2.62 -4.82
C THR A 192 10.28 3.24 -6.16
N ARG A 193 9.58 2.84 -7.23
CA ARG A 193 9.74 3.45 -8.55
C ARG A 193 9.51 4.96 -8.52
N SER A 194 8.39 5.42 -7.91
CA SER A 194 8.09 6.85 -7.78
C SER A 194 9.15 7.61 -6.98
N LEU A 195 9.70 6.98 -5.93
CA LEU A 195 10.76 7.56 -5.12
C LEU A 195 12.06 7.70 -5.93
N ILE A 196 12.42 6.72 -6.76
CA ILE A 196 13.55 6.81 -7.68
C ILE A 196 13.34 7.95 -8.69
N GLU A 197 12.15 8.09 -9.27
CA GLU A 197 11.83 9.21 -10.18
C GLU A 197 12.00 10.57 -9.47
N CYS A 198 11.49 10.70 -8.24
CA CYS A 198 11.65 11.91 -7.44
C CYS A 198 13.12 12.19 -7.12
N TYR A 199 13.87 11.18 -6.67
CA TYR A 199 15.28 11.28 -6.37
C TYR A 199 16.07 11.82 -7.57
N VAL A 200 15.87 11.23 -8.76
CA VAL A 200 16.58 11.64 -9.99
C VAL A 200 16.27 13.09 -10.34
N TYR A 201 14.99 13.47 -10.42
CA TYR A 201 14.63 14.82 -10.84
C TYR A 201 15.06 15.88 -9.84
N VAL A 202 14.87 15.64 -8.54
CA VAL A 202 15.32 16.57 -7.50
C VAL A 202 16.85 16.67 -7.53
N SER A 203 17.58 15.55 -7.67
CA SER A 203 19.06 15.57 -7.78
C SER A 203 19.56 16.44 -8.93
N ILE A 204 18.92 16.38 -10.10
CA ILE A 204 19.26 17.25 -11.23
C ILE A 204 19.02 18.72 -10.88
N ILE A 205 17.86 19.03 -10.29
CA ILE A 205 17.54 20.42 -9.90
C ILE A 205 18.54 20.95 -8.86
N LYS A 206 18.90 20.13 -7.87
CA LYS A 206 19.89 20.52 -6.83
C LYS A 206 21.31 20.63 -7.38
N LYS A 207 21.67 19.84 -8.38
CA LYS A 207 22.95 19.92 -9.09
C LYS A 207 23.06 21.21 -9.90
N GLU A 208 22.00 21.57 -10.62
CA GLU A 208 22.01 22.72 -11.54
C GLU A 208 21.72 24.06 -10.86
N ARG A 209 20.99 24.05 -9.73
CA ARG A 209 20.64 25.24 -8.94
C ARG A 209 20.05 26.38 -9.79
N SER A 210 19.24 26.01 -10.78
CA SER A 210 18.69 26.92 -11.78
C SER A 210 17.22 27.23 -11.49
N PRO A 211 16.84 28.50 -11.25
CA PRO A 211 15.45 28.88 -11.04
C PRO A 211 14.57 28.54 -12.26
N SER A 212 15.08 28.77 -13.47
CA SER A 212 14.36 28.47 -14.70
C SER A 212 14.08 26.98 -14.87
N LEU A 213 15.00 26.10 -14.45
CA LEU A 213 14.79 24.66 -14.55
C LEU A 213 13.66 24.19 -13.63
N LEU A 214 13.61 24.72 -12.40
CA LEU A 214 12.56 24.41 -11.43
C LEU A 214 11.19 24.95 -11.89
N GLN A 215 11.17 26.15 -12.47
CA GLN A 215 9.96 26.72 -13.10
C GLN A 215 9.50 25.88 -14.30
N ASP A 216 10.42 25.45 -15.19
CA ASP A 216 10.13 24.59 -16.34
C ASP A 216 9.51 23.27 -15.89
N TRP A 217 10.02 22.65 -14.81
CA TRP A 217 9.43 21.45 -14.20
C TRP A 217 8.00 21.70 -13.71
N PHE A 218 7.80 22.74 -12.90
CA PHE A 218 6.50 23.06 -12.31
C PHE A 218 5.44 23.31 -13.38
N LEU A 219 5.77 24.16 -14.36
CA LEU A 219 4.88 24.50 -15.46
C LEU A 219 4.56 23.30 -16.35
N SER A 220 5.56 22.45 -16.65
CA SER A 220 5.35 21.22 -17.42
C SER A 220 4.33 20.29 -16.74
N ASN A 221 4.45 20.09 -15.43
CA ASN A 221 3.55 19.24 -14.68
C ASN A 221 2.15 19.84 -14.58
N LEU A 222 2.05 21.15 -14.37
CA LEU A 222 0.77 21.84 -14.32
C LEU A 222 0.04 21.76 -15.68
N ILE A 223 0.74 22.04 -16.79
CA ILE A 223 0.19 21.94 -18.15
C ILE A 223 -0.28 20.51 -18.44
N ASN A 224 0.52 19.49 -18.10
CA ASN A 224 0.12 18.11 -18.30
C ASN A 224 -1.07 17.69 -17.41
N GLY A 225 -1.10 18.19 -16.18
CA GLY A 225 -2.22 18.00 -15.25
C GLY A 225 -3.53 18.61 -15.77
N THR A 226 -3.46 19.75 -16.49
CA THR A 226 -4.66 20.43 -17.00
C THR A 226 -5.50 19.61 -17.99
N LYS A 227 -4.93 18.56 -18.59
CA LYS A 227 -5.64 17.62 -19.46
C LYS A 227 -6.73 16.85 -18.73
N ARG A 228 -6.69 16.79 -17.40
CA ARG A 228 -7.66 16.09 -16.54
C ARG A 228 -8.90 16.94 -16.22
N TYR A 229 -8.83 18.25 -16.40
CA TYR A 229 -9.93 19.17 -16.12
C TYR A 229 -10.76 19.43 -17.38
N ASP A 230 -12.01 19.86 -17.17
CA ASP A 230 -12.87 20.35 -18.24
C ASP A 230 -12.30 21.59 -18.94
N ASP A 231 -12.86 21.93 -20.09
CA ASP A 231 -12.32 22.99 -20.94
C ASP A 231 -12.45 24.38 -20.29
N ASN A 232 -13.47 24.62 -19.45
CA ASN A 232 -13.67 25.88 -18.73
C ASN A 232 -12.58 26.10 -17.67
N VAL A 233 -12.31 25.09 -16.84
CA VAL A 233 -11.25 25.13 -15.82
C VAL A 233 -9.89 25.27 -16.49
N ARG A 234 -9.68 24.58 -17.62
CA ARG A 234 -8.43 24.67 -18.38
C ARG A 234 -8.20 26.08 -18.94
N GLU A 235 -9.24 26.76 -19.41
CA GLU A 235 -9.14 28.13 -19.93
C GLU A 235 -8.77 29.12 -18.83
N VAL A 236 -9.44 29.07 -17.68
CA VAL A 236 -9.12 29.90 -16.51
C VAL A 236 -7.67 29.69 -16.05
N LEU A 237 -7.23 28.43 -15.98
CA LEU A 237 -5.88 28.11 -15.53
C LEU A 237 -4.81 28.60 -16.53
N ASN A 238 -5.08 28.50 -17.84
CA ASN A 238 -4.21 29.05 -18.87
C ASN A 238 -4.08 30.57 -18.81
N ILE A 239 -5.17 31.28 -18.51
CA ILE A 239 -5.17 32.75 -18.36
C ILE A 239 -4.30 33.14 -17.16
N ASN A 240 -4.53 32.54 -15.99
CA ASN A 240 -3.76 32.81 -14.79
C ASN A 240 -2.26 32.50 -14.97
N LEU A 241 -1.92 31.43 -15.69
CA LEU A 241 -0.52 31.09 -15.96
C LEU A 241 0.17 32.05 -16.92
N LYS A 242 -0.56 32.58 -17.92
CA LYS A 242 -0.04 33.65 -18.78
C LYS A 242 0.27 34.91 -18.00
N GLU A 243 -0.56 35.24 -17.00
CA GLU A 243 -0.36 36.43 -16.15
C GLU A 243 0.82 36.24 -15.18
N LEU A 244 1.00 35.04 -14.64
CA LEU A 244 2.06 34.74 -13.68
C LEU A 244 3.44 34.53 -14.33
N TYR A 245 3.50 34.08 -15.59
CA TYR A 245 4.76 33.71 -16.25
C TYR A 245 4.89 34.37 -17.63
N ALA A 246 5.78 35.35 -17.74
CA ALA A 246 6.01 36.13 -18.97
C ALA A 246 6.40 35.27 -20.20
N ASN A 247 7.03 34.11 -19.99
CA ASN A 247 7.48 33.20 -21.05
C ASN A 247 6.53 32.01 -21.29
N TYR A 248 5.29 32.07 -20.80
CA TYR A 248 4.34 30.96 -20.86
C TYR A 248 4.11 30.42 -22.28
N GLU A 249 4.02 31.29 -23.29
CA GLU A 249 3.74 30.85 -24.67
C GLU A 249 4.89 30.06 -25.30
N ASP A 250 6.14 30.47 -25.08
CA ASP A 250 7.33 29.75 -25.55
C ASP A 250 7.44 28.39 -24.85
N LEU A 251 7.23 28.35 -23.53
CA LEU A 251 7.18 27.12 -22.74
C LEU A 251 6.08 26.19 -23.19
N GLN A 252 4.86 26.69 -23.40
CA GLN A 252 3.75 25.89 -23.88
C GLN A 252 4.04 25.30 -25.26
N SER A 253 4.76 26.03 -26.13
CA SER A 253 5.17 25.53 -27.45
C SER A 253 6.23 24.43 -27.37
N ARG A 254 7.22 24.57 -26.46
CA ARG A 254 8.26 23.57 -26.16
C ARG A 254 7.66 22.29 -25.56
N LEU A 255 6.66 22.43 -24.70
CA LEU A 255 6.06 21.34 -23.93
C LEU A 255 4.92 20.61 -24.68
N LYS A 256 4.14 21.29 -25.53
CA LYS A 256 3.04 20.67 -26.31
C LYS A 256 3.50 19.59 -27.30
N LYS A 257 4.78 19.59 -27.70
CA LYS A 257 5.30 18.74 -28.79
C LYS A 257 6.09 17.50 -28.32
N GLY A 258 6.17 17.18 -27.04
CA GLY A 258 6.97 16.01 -26.65
C GLY A 258 6.73 15.40 -25.26
N ASN A 259 7.70 14.57 -24.87
CA ASN A 259 7.66 13.68 -23.71
C ASN A 259 7.55 14.44 -22.38
N THR A 260 7.07 13.79 -21.32
CA THR A 260 6.90 14.37 -19.97
C THR A 260 8.18 14.98 -19.41
N ASN A 261 9.35 14.53 -19.88
CA ASN A 261 10.67 14.93 -19.38
C ASN A 261 11.31 16.07 -20.21
N ASN A 262 10.61 16.63 -21.19
CA ASN A 262 11.17 17.67 -22.06
C ASN A 262 11.46 19.00 -21.32
N TRP A 263 10.98 19.18 -20.09
CA TRP A 263 11.39 20.30 -19.23
C TRP A 263 12.90 20.26 -18.92
N LEU A 264 13.56 19.11 -19.04
CA LEU A 264 15.02 18.96 -18.93
C LEU A 264 15.79 19.43 -20.18
N SER A 265 15.12 19.95 -21.20
CA SER A 265 15.77 20.36 -22.47
C SER A 265 16.78 21.50 -22.33
N THR A 266 16.72 22.25 -21.23
CA THR A 266 17.70 23.28 -20.89
C THR A 266 19.05 22.70 -20.45
N VAL A 267 19.07 21.45 -19.98
CA VAL A 267 20.26 20.79 -19.40
C VAL A 267 20.69 19.54 -20.16
N ILE A 268 19.75 18.84 -20.81
CA ILE A 268 20.02 17.67 -21.65
C ILE A 268 19.77 18.04 -23.11
N THR A 269 20.83 18.01 -23.92
CA THR A 269 20.81 18.35 -25.35
C THR A 269 20.24 17.20 -26.20
N LYS A 270 18.96 16.88 -26.00
CA LYS A 270 18.21 15.91 -26.81
C LYS A 270 16.80 16.43 -27.13
N LYS A 271 16.31 16.08 -28.33
CA LYS A 271 14.97 16.48 -28.80
C LYS A 271 13.84 15.78 -28.05
N ASN A 272 14.03 14.50 -27.71
CA ASN A 272 13.11 13.71 -26.90
C ASN A 272 13.89 13.15 -25.72
N ILE A 273 13.57 13.62 -24.53
CA ILE A 273 14.26 13.22 -23.30
C ILE A 273 13.47 12.10 -22.65
N THR A 274 14.13 10.97 -22.38
CA THR A 274 13.57 9.82 -21.67
C THR A 274 13.98 9.86 -20.20
N PHE A 275 13.40 8.99 -19.36
CA PHE A 275 13.86 8.86 -17.98
C PHE A 275 15.30 8.34 -17.90
N LYS A 276 15.70 7.45 -18.83
CA LYS A 276 17.08 6.97 -18.93
C LYS A 276 18.06 8.13 -19.13
N ASP A 277 17.72 9.07 -20.00
CA ASP A 277 18.57 10.25 -20.23
C ASP A 277 18.76 11.10 -18.96
N ALA A 278 17.73 11.17 -18.12
CA ALA A 278 17.81 11.84 -16.82
C ALA A 278 18.71 11.07 -15.82
N CYS A 279 18.64 9.74 -15.81
CA CYS A 279 19.56 8.90 -15.02
C CYS A 279 21.01 9.06 -15.51
N ASP A 280 21.24 8.94 -16.82
CA ASP A 280 22.56 9.04 -17.45
C ASP A 280 23.22 10.40 -17.14
N TYR A 281 22.43 11.47 -17.04
CA TYR A 281 22.91 12.81 -16.68
C TYR A 281 23.52 12.91 -15.27
N LEU A 282 23.06 12.06 -14.33
CA LEU A 282 23.64 11.98 -12.98
C LEU A 282 24.93 11.15 -12.93
N ASN A 283 25.27 10.44 -14.01
CA ASN A 283 26.43 9.53 -14.09
C ASN A 283 26.42 8.41 -13.03
N GLU A 284 25.24 7.89 -12.71
CA GLU A 284 25.07 6.74 -11.80
C GLU A 284 24.47 5.55 -12.56
N ASP A 285 25.32 4.55 -12.85
CA ASP A 285 24.99 3.45 -13.78
C ASP A 285 23.87 2.52 -13.29
N TYR A 286 23.57 2.50 -11.99
CA TYR A 286 22.55 1.64 -11.39
C TYR A 286 21.13 2.25 -11.45
N LEU A 287 20.98 3.57 -11.55
CA LEU A 287 19.69 4.25 -11.37
C LEU A 287 18.61 3.74 -12.31
N TYR A 288 18.93 3.68 -13.60
CA TYR A 288 17.95 3.24 -14.60
C TYR A 288 17.65 1.75 -14.48
N LYS A 289 18.64 0.95 -14.06
CA LYS A 289 18.48 -0.49 -13.85
C LYS A 289 17.53 -0.75 -12.68
N ASP A 290 17.75 -0.14 -11.53
CA ASP A 290 16.89 -0.30 -10.35
C ASP A 290 15.46 0.18 -10.63
N PHE A 291 15.34 1.31 -11.34
CA PHE A 291 14.04 1.80 -11.82
C PHE A 291 13.34 0.80 -12.73
N GLN A 292 14.08 0.19 -13.65
CA GLN A 292 13.55 -0.82 -14.57
C GLN A 292 13.10 -2.05 -13.81
N GLU A 293 13.87 -2.53 -12.83
CA GLU A 293 13.52 -3.67 -11.98
C GLU A 293 12.26 -3.41 -11.16
N ALA A 294 12.14 -2.24 -10.53
CA ALA A 294 10.93 -1.82 -9.82
C ALA A 294 9.72 -1.73 -10.78
N SER A 295 9.91 -1.18 -11.99
CA SER A 295 8.87 -1.10 -13.02
C SER A 295 8.45 -2.47 -13.55
N CYS A 296 9.39 -3.41 -13.76
CA CYS A 296 9.10 -4.76 -14.23
C CYS A 296 8.23 -5.52 -13.23
N PHE A 297 8.41 -5.31 -11.93
CA PHE A 297 7.51 -5.89 -10.93
C PHE A 297 6.06 -5.39 -11.06
N VAL A 298 5.88 -4.10 -11.37
CA VAL A 298 4.55 -3.47 -11.49
C VAL A 298 3.89 -3.80 -12.82
N HIS A 299 4.62 -3.72 -13.94
CA HIS A 299 4.07 -3.80 -15.30
C HIS A 299 4.36 -5.13 -16.03
N GLY A 300 5.33 -5.91 -15.55
CA GLY A 300 5.69 -7.19 -16.15
C GLY A 300 4.51 -8.15 -16.14
N GLN A 301 4.29 -8.84 -17.26
CA GLN A 301 3.22 -9.82 -17.37
C GLN A 301 3.72 -11.25 -17.14
N ASP A 302 5.04 -11.44 -17.03
CA ASP A 302 5.64 -12.74 -16.84
C ASP A 302 5.68 -13.14 -15.35
N ILE A 303 5.55 -14.45 -15.12
CA ILE A 303 5.49 -15.04 -13.78
C ILE A 303 6.76 -14.78 -12.97
N LYS A 304 7.92 -14.68 -13.62
CA LYS A 304 9.20 -14.43 -12.94
C LYS A 304 9.24 -13.02 -12.39
N SER A 305 8.85 -12.01 -13.16
CA SER A 305 8.78 -10.63 -12.69
C SER A 305 7.72 -10.43 -11.60
N LYS A 306 6.59 -11.15 -11.67
CA LYS A 306 5.48 -10.99 -10.72
C LYS A 306 5.64 -11.77 -9.41
N PHE A 307 6.11 -13.02 -9.51
CA PHE A 307 6.19 -13.92 -8.37
C PHE A 307 7.63 -14.16 -7.89
N GLY A 308 8.64 -13.89 -8.73
CA GLY A 308 10.07 -13.99 -8.41
C GLY A 308 10.45 -13.44 -7.03
N PRO A 309 9.93 -12.26 -6.66
CA PRO A 309 10.21 -11.68 -5.36
C PRO A 309 9.63 -12.37 -4.14
N PHE A 310 8.70 -13.30 -4.33
CA PHE A 310 8.10 -14.06 -3.25
C PHE A 310 8.70 -15.47 -3.16
N PHE A 311 9.80 -15.80 -3.84
CA PHE A 311 10.33 -17.17 -3.81
C PHE A 311 11.52 -17.37 -2.87
N SER A 312 12.14 -16.29 -2.36
CA SER A 312 13.30 -16.40 -1.47
C SER A 312 13.47 -15.17 -0.58
N TYR A 313 14.14 -15.35 0.56
CA TYR A 313 14.53 -14.23 1.43
C TYR A 313 15.49 -13.28 0.73
N SER A 314 16.42 -13.80 -0.10
CA SER A 314 17.30 -12.98 -0.93
C SER A 314 16.54 -12.02 -1.85
N SER A 315 15.46 -12.50 -2.48
CA SER A 315 14.64 -11.64 -3.35
C SER A 315 13.92 -10.52 -2.58
N ILE A 316 13.53 -10.78 -1.33
CA ILE A 316 12.80 -9.84 -0.47
C ILE A 316 13.75 -8.85 0.16
N TYR A 317 14.91 -9.33 0.63
CA TYR A 317 16.02 -8.51 1.05
C TYR A 317 16.46 -7.58 -0.08
N GLY A 318 16.58 -8.06 -1.32
CA GLY A 318 16.89 -7.20 -2.47
C GLY A 318 15.90 -6.05 -2.63
N LYS A 319 14.60 -6.29 -2.41
CA LYS A 319 13.59 -5.22 -2.40
C LYS A 319 13.74 -4.28 -1.22
N LEU A 320 13.98 -4.80 -0.01
CA LEU A 320 14.27 -4.00 1.18
C LEU A 320 15.49 -3.09 0.91
N TYR A 321 16.56 -3.65 0.37
CA TYR A 321 17.80 -2.96 0.05
C TYR A 321 17.55 -1.81 -0.92
N THR A 322 16.96 -2.09 -2.09
CA THR A 322 16.67 -1.05 -3.09
C THR A 322 15.76 0.03 -2.49
N MET A 323 14.70 -0.36 -1.79
CA MET A 323 13.80 0.59 -1.13
C MET A 323 14.56 1.50 -0.17
N MET A 324 15.29 0.92 0.79
CA MET A 324 15.99 1.67 1.83
C MET A 324 17.11 2.54 1.28
N PHE A 325 17.84 2.04 0.28
CA PHE A 325 18.88 2.80 -0.42
C PHE A 325 18.32 4.11 -1.01
N TYR A 326 17.18 4.06 -1.70
CA TYR A 326 16.54 5.26 -2.25
C TYR A 326 15.85 6.11 -1.18
N VAL A 327 15.40 5.53 -0.07
CA VAL A 327 14.94 6.30 1.11
C VAL A 327 16.10 7.15 1.65
N PHE A 328 17.24 6.54 1.96
CA PHE A 328 18.40 7.26 2.51
C PHE A 328 18.95 8.30 1.54
N LYS A 329 19.10 7.95 0.26
CA LYS A 329 19.51 8.91 -0.79
C LYS A 329 18.56 10.10 -0.88
N SER A 330 17.26 9.85 -0.84
CA SER A 330 16.23 10.89 -0.89
C SER A 330 16.25 11.80 0.33
N LEU A 331 16.44 11.24 1.53
CA LEU A 331 16.57 12.03 2.76
C LEU A 331 17.81 12.92 2.71
N ASN A 332 18.93 12.39 2.23
CA ASN A 332 20.21 13.10 2.09
C ASN A 332 20.20 14.19 1.00
N LEU A 333 19.15 14.31 0.19
CA LEU A 333 19.01 15.44 -0.73
C LEU A 333 18.79 16.76 0.01
N PHE A 334 18.21 16.73 1.20
CA PHE A 334 17.88 17.92 1.99
C PHE A 334 18.77 18.02 3.23
N GLU A 335 18.85 19.21 3.83
CA GLU A 335 19.65 19.39 5.02
C GLU A 335 19.04 18.62 6.20
N LEU A 336 19.86 17.81 6.86
CA LEU A 336 19.50 17.03 8.04
C LEU A 336 20.37 17.49 9.23
N SER A 337 19.87 17.29 10.45
CA SER A 337 20.71 17.51 11.62
C SER A 337 21.88 16.51 11.65
N PRO A 338 23.04 16.87 12.23
CA PRO A 338 24.18 15.96 12.33
C PRO A 338 23.83 14.64 13.03
N GLU A 339 22.93 14.69 14.03
CA GLU A 339 22.47 13.50 14.76
C GLU A 339 21.69 12.56 13.84
N LEU A 340 20.74 13.11 13.06
CA LEU A 340 19.92 12.30 12.16
C LEU A 340 20.76 11.75 11.01
N LYS A 341 21.71 12.52 10.50
CA LYS A 341 22.65 12.06 9.48
C LYS A 341 23.47 10.87 9.97
N GLY A 342 24.03 10.95 11.19
CA GLY A 342 24.74 9.83 11.80
C GLY A 342 23.85 8.61 12.04
N GLU A 343 22.57 8.80 12.37
CA GLU A 343 21.60 7.70 12.48
C GLU A 343 21.34 7.03 11.13
N ILE A 344 21.20 7.80 10.05
CA ILE A 344 21.04 7.28 8.68
C ILE A 344 22.29 6.52 8.24
N ASP A 345 23.49 7.08 8.42
CA ASP A 345 24.74 6.44 8.02
C ASP A 345 24.92 5.08 8.74
N ASN A 346 24.55 5.00 10.02
CA ASN A 346 24.56 3.75 10.77
C ASN A 346 23.53 2.74 10.23
N LEU A 347 22.32 3.19 9.89
CA LEU A 347 21.29 2.33 9.30
C LEU A 347 21.66 1.83 7.90
N GLU A 348 22.36 2.64 7.10
CA GLU A 348 22.87 2.23 5.80
C GLU A 348 23.94 1.14 5.96
N PHE A 349 24.83 1.29 6.94
CA PHE A 349 25.82 0.25 7.27
C PHE A 349 25.17 -1.04 7.80
N GLU A 350 24.20 -0.93 8.72
CA GLU A 350 23.45 -2.09 9.22
C GLU A 350 22.69 -2.82 8.12
N LEU A 351 22.16 -2.10 7.12
CA LEU A 351 21.49 -2.69 5.97
C LEU A 351 22.45 -3.57 5.16
N ILE A 352 23.69 -3.13 4.97
CA ILE A 352 24.73 -3.89 4.27
C ILE A 352 25.08 -5.16 5.05
N ILE A 353 25.28 -5.05 6.37
CA ILE A 353 25.54 -6.21 7.23
C ILE A 353 24.39 -7.21 7.16
N LEU A 354 23.15 -6.73 7.24
CA LEU A 354 21.97 -7.58 7.11
C LEU A 354 21.99 -8.37 5.80
N GLY A 355 22.54 -7.80 4.73
CA GLY A 355 22.68 -8.49 3.44
C GLY A 355 23.61 -9.69 3.47
N GLU A 356 24.59 -9.76 4.37
CA GLU A 356 25.50 -10.91 4.48
C GLU A 356 24.76 -12.20 4.87
N ASP A 357 23.63 -12.08 5.59
CA ASP A 357 22.84 -13.21 6.06
C ASP A 357 21.74 -13.63 5.06
N TYR A 358 21.40 -12.79 4.07
CA TYR A 358 20.27 -13.00 3.16
C TYR A 358 20.60 -12.96 1.65
N LEU A 359 21.80 -12.54 1.24
CA LEU A 359 22.30 -12.61 -0.15
C LEU A 359 23.07 -13.91 -0.39
#